data_AF-A0A6P0NTV1-F1
#
_entry.id   AF-A0A6P0NTV1-F1
#
_cell.length_a   1.000
_cell.length_b   1.000
_cell.length_c   1.000
_cell.angle_alpha   90.00
_cell.angle_beta   90.00
_cell.angle_gamma   90.00
#
_symmetry.space_group_name_H-M   'P 1'
#
loop_
_entity.id
_entity.type
_entity.pdbx_description
1 polymer ?
#
loop_
_entity_poly.entity_id
_entity_poly.type
_entity_poly.pdbx_seq_one_letter_code
_entity_poly.pdbx_strand_id
1 'polypeptide(L)'
;MNNRSHTNLNHERSFCKLNQKDTEIFQKNAEISQKDIQIKQALLLAIEMGLKLKFGDEYVEILSEISKIDDLKLLEALAELCVSDRFSNSSDLLNG
;
A
#
# COMPACT_ATOMS: atom_id res chain seq x y z
N MET A 1 39.09 37.51 23.52
CA MET A 1 38.71 36.71 22.35
C MET A 1 37.89 35.50 22.81
N ASN A 2 36.57 35.47 22.58
CA ASN A 2 35.68 34.38 23.04
C ASN A 2 34.90 33.70 21.89
N ASN A 3 35.40 33.80 20.65
CA ASN A 3 34.67 33.34 19.46
C ASN A 3 34.74 31.81 19.27
N ARG A 4 35.71 31.12 19.90
CA ARG A 4 35.93 29.68 19.73
C ARG A 4 34.89 28.82 20.49
N SER A 5 34.24 29.37 21.54
CA SER A 5 33.20 28.68 22.31
C SER A 5 31.82 28.75 21.63
N HIS A 6 31.50 29.88 20.98
CA HIS A 6 30.22 30.06 20.29
C HIS A 6 30.08 29.17 19.04
N THR A 7 31.17 28.92 18.31
CA THR A 7 31.15 28.05 17.13
C THR A 7 30.90 26.58 17.50
N ASN A 8 31.37 26.13 18.65
CA ASN A 8 31.19 24.75 19.13
C ASN A 8 29.73 24.50 19.57
N LEU A 9 29.16 25.39 20.38
CA LEU A 9 27.75 25.31 20.81
C LEU A 9 26.76 25.31 19.63
N ASN A 10 27.08 26.06 18.55
CA ASN A 10 26.25 26.08 17.35
C ASN A 10 26.37 24.78 16.53
N HIS A 11 27.54 24.17 16.50
CA HIS A 11 27.74 22.86 15.87
C HIS A 11 26.99 21.75 16.62
N GLU A 12 27.12 21.70 17.94
CA GLU A 12 26.43 20.71 18.79
C GLU A 12 24.90 20.85 18.67
N ARG A 13 24.36 22.08 18.69
CA ARG A 13 22.93 22.32 18.44
C ARG A 13 22.48 21.87 17.07
N SER A 14 23.31 22.07 16.04
CA SER A 14 22.98 21.67 14.68
C SER A 14 22.96 20.15 14.55
N PHE A 15 23.92 19.47 15.16
CA PHE A 15 23.99 18.00 15.22
C PHE A 15 22.80 17.39 15.96
N CYS A 16 22.45 17.91 17.14
CA CYS A 16 21.28 17.44 17.90
C CYS A 16 19.97 17.58 17.10
N LYS A 17 19.81 18.69 16.35
CA LYS A 17 18.63 18.89 15.50
C LYS A 17 18.59 17.94 14.31
N LEU A 18 19.73 17.58 13.73
CA LEU A 18 19.80 16.62 12.63
C LEU A 18 19.41 15.22 13.11
N ASN A 19 19.98 14.76 14.23
CA ASN A 19 19.67 13.45 14.80
C ASN A 19 18.18 13.31 15.19
N GLN A 20 17.57 14.37 15.73
CA GLN A 20 16.13 14.40 15.98
C GLN A 20 15.32 14.20 14.70
N LYS A 21 15.67 14.91 13.61
CA LYS A 21 15.01 14.77 12.32
C LYS A 21 15.20 13.38 11.72
N ASP A 22 16.39 12.80 11.83
CA ASP A 22 16.65 11.45 11.35
C ASP A 22 15.75 10.43 12.07
N THR A 23 15.63 10.56 13.39
CA THR A 23 14.74 9.72 14.20
C THR A 23 13.27 9.85 13.77
N GLU A 24 12.80 11.08 13.53
CA GLU A 24 11.44 11.32 13.02
C GLU A 24 11.21 10.70 11.63
N ILE A 25 12.21 10.76 10.75
CA ILE A 25 12.14 10.16 9.40
C ILE A 25 12.05 8.64 9.51
N PHE A 26 12.85 8.00 10.36
CA PHE A 26 12.77 6.55 10.59
C PHE A 26 11.39 6.12 11.08
N GLN A 27 10.80 6.87 12.01
CA GLN A 27 9.45 6.59 12.52
C GLN A 27 8.41 6.71 11.41
N LYS A 28 8.45 7.77 10.60
CA LYS A 28 7.51 7.95 9.48
C LYS A 28 7.66 6.87 8.42
N ASN A 29 8.88 6.44 8.11
CA ASN A 29 9.12 5.36 7.15
C ASN A 29 8.53 4.03 7.65
N ALA A 30 8.66 3.72 8.94
CA ALA A 30 8.03 2.54 9.53
C ALA A 30 6.49 2.62 9.45
N GLU A 31 5.90 3.78 9.71
CA GLU A 31 4.45 3.98 9.60
C GLU A 31 3.96 3.81 8.14
N ILE A 32 4.69 4.35 7.16
CA ILE A 32 4.37 4.20 5.74
C ILE A 32 4.42 2.72 5.34
N SER A 33 5.48 2.01 5.73
CA SER A 33 5.60 0.57 5.45
C SER A 33 4.43 -0.24 6.04
N GLN A 34 3.98 0.11 7.25
CA GLN A 34 2.82 -0.53 7.86
C GLN A 34 1.53 -0.25 7.07
N LYS A 35 1.34 0.98 6.60
CA LYS A 35 0.17 1.34 5.76
C LYS A 35 0.19 0.61 4.42
N ASP A 36 1.35 0.48 3.79
CA ASP A 36 1.48 -0.25 2.52
C ASP A 36 1.09 -1.73 2.68
N ILE A 37 1.47 -2.37 3.79
CA ILE A 37 1.04 -3.74 4.12
C ILE A 37 -0.49 -3.82 4.26
N GLN A 38 -1.11 -2.86 4.96
CA GLN A 38 -2.56 -2.83 5.15
C GLN A 38 -3.30 -2.62 3.82
N ILE A 39 -2.79 -1.73 2.97
CA ILE A 39 -3.34 -1.49 1.63
C ILE A 39 -3.23 -2.76 0.78
N LYS A 40 -2.07 -3.42 0.78
CA LYS A 40 -1.88 -4.70 0.06
C LYS A 40 -2.92 -5.74 0.49
N GLN A 41 -3.13 -5.91 1.79
CA GLN A 41 -4.11 -6.86 2.32
C GLN A 41 -5.55 -6.52 1.88
N ALA A 42 -5.93 -5.23 1.94
CA ALA A 42 -7.26 -4.80 1.52
C ALA A 42 -7.50 -5.02 0.01
N LEU A 43 -6.49 -4.75 -0.82
CA LEU A 43 -6.55 -4.97 -2.26
C LEU A 43 -6.66 -6.46 -2.60
N LEU A 44 -5.85 -7.31 -1.96
CA LEU A 44 -5.91 -8.76 -2.16
C LEU A 44 -7.28 -9.34 -1.75
N LEU A 45 -7.89 -8.82 -0.67
CA LEU A 45 -9.24 -9.22 -0.27
C LEU A 45 -10.29 -8.81 -1.31
N ALA A 46 -10.18 -7.59 -1.87
CA ALA A 46 -11.10 -7.14 -2.92
C ALA A 46 -10.99 -8.01 -4.19
N ILE A 47 -9.76 -8.36 -4.58
CA ILE A 47 -9.49 -9.27 -5.70
C ILE A 47 -10.05 -10.66 -5.41
N GLU A 48 -9.77 -11.24 -4.24
CA GLU A 48 -10.32 -12.53 -3.82
C GLU A 48 -11.85 -12.56 -3.97
N MET A 49 -12.55 -11.56 -3.43
CA MET A 49 -14.00 -11.50 -3.51
C MET A 49 -14.49 -11.42 -4.97
N GLY A 50 -13.88 -10.59 -5.80
CA GLY A 50 -14.29 -10.46 -7.20
C GLY A 50 -13.99 -11.70 -8.04
N LEU A 51 -12.82 -12.32 -7.84
CA LEU A 51 -12.49 -13.58 -8.49
C LEU A 51 -13.43 -14.71 -8.06
N LYS A 52 -13.71 -14.83 -6.76
CA LYS A 52 -14.66 -15.82 -6.23
C LYS A 52 -16.06 -15.65 -6.81
N LEU A 53 -16.53 -14.40 -6.96
CA LEU A 53 -17.81 -14.11 -7.60
C LEU A 53 -17.84 -14.52 -9.08
N LYS A 54 -16.73 -14.37 -9.80
CA LYS A 54 -16.65 -14.62 -11.24
C LYS A 54 -16.34 -16.08 -11.60
N PHE A 55 -15.53 -16.75 -10.79
CA PHE A 55 -14.96 -18.07 -11.11
C PHE A 55 -15.28 -19.16 -10.06
N GLY A 56 -16.07 -18.86 -9.02
CA GLY A 56 -16.39 -19.84 -7.98
C GLY A 56 -15.16 -20.22 -7.17
N ASP A 57 -14.83 -21.51 -7.07
CA ASP A 57 -13.67 -22.03 -6.32
C ASP A 57 -12.40 -22.18 -7.17
N GLU A 58 -12.48 -21.98 -8.50
CA GLU A 58 -11.34 -22.15 -9.42
C GLU A 58 -10.33 -20.98 -9.33
N TYR A 59 -10.65 -19.92 -8.59
CA TYR A 59 -9.82 -18.72 -8.47
C TYR A 59 -8.54 -18.88 -7.64
N VAL A 60 -8.40 -19.97 -6.87
CA VAL A 60 -7.37 -20.11 -5.84
C VAL A 60 -5.95 -20.03 -6.41
N GLU A 61 -5.70 -20.67 -7.55
CA GLU A 61 -4.39 -20.62 -8.22
C GLU A 61 -4.07 -19.21 -8.73
N ILE A 62 -5.07 -18.52 -9.29
CA ILE A 62 -4.94 -17.14 -9.78
C ILE A 62 -4.63 -16.19 -8.61
N LEU A 63 -5.36 -16.32 -7.50
CA LEU A 63 -5.13 -15.50 -6.31
C LEU A 63 -3.73 -15.74 -5.72
N SER A 64 -3.26 -16.99 -5.72
CA SER A 64 -1.92 -17.31 -5.25
C SER A 64 -0.83 -16.61 -6.06
N GLU A 65 -0.97 -16.52 -7.39
CA GLU A 65 -0.02 -15.77 -8.23
C GLU A 65 -0.12 -14.26 -8.00
N ILE A 66 -1.34 -13.71 -7.89
CA ILE A 66 -1.56 -12.28 -7.62
C ILE A 66 -0.98 -11.86 -6.26
N SER A 67 -1.06 -12.71 -5.23
CA SER A 67 -0.54 -12.41 -3.88
C SER A 67 0.96 -12.12 -3.82
N LYS A 68 1.72 -12.61 -4.82
CA LYS A 68 3.16 -12.39 -4.94
C LYS A 68 3.51 -11.01 -5.51
N ILE A 69 2.52 -10.26 -6.01
CA ILE A 69 2.71 -8.91 -6.55
C ILE A 69 2.91 -7.93 -5.38
N ASP A 70 3.98 -7.14 -5.43
CA ASP A 70 4.25 -6.06 -4.47
C ASP A 70 3.87 -4.67 -4.99
N ASP A 71 3.61 -4.53 -6.30
CA ASP A 71 3.15 -3.28 -6.88
C ASP A 71 1.69 -3.01 -6.50
N LEU A 72 1.49 -2.09 -5.55
CA LEU A 72 0.16 -1.71 -5.06
C LEU A 72 -0.73 -1.10 -6.15
N LYS A 73 -0.16 -0.40 -7.14
CA LYS A 73 -0.96 0.20 -8.23
C LYS A 73 -1.47 -0.87 -9.17
N LEU A 74 -0.67 -1.90 -9.42
CA LEU A 74 -1.11 -3.06 -10.20
C LEU A 74 -2.21 -3.83 -9.46
N LEU A 75 -2.08 -4.02 -8.14
CA LEU A 75 -3.12 -4.62 -7.31
C LEU A 75 -4.41 -3.79 -7.29
N GLU A 76 -4.30 -2.46 -7.23
CA GLU A 76 -5.45 -1.54 -7.33
C GLU A 76 -6.19 -1.71 -8.65
N ALA A 77 -5.48 -1.70 -9.78
CA ALA A 77 -6.08 -1.91 -11.10
C ALA A 77 -6.77 -3.28 -11.24
N LEU A 78 -6.20 -4.34 -10.66
CA LEU A 78 -6.81 -5.67 -10.66
C LEU A 78 -8.08 -5.71 -9.79
N ALA A 79 -8.07 -5.04 -8.64
CA ALA A 79 -9.24 -4.91 -7.77
C ALA A 79 -10.37 -4.14 -8.48
N GLU A 80 -10.04 -3.05 -9.18
CA GLU A 80 -11.01 -2.30 -9.99
C GLU A 80 -11.62 -3.15 -11.11
N LEU A 81 -10.81 -3.93 -11.82
CA LEU A 81 -11.30 -4.84 -12.87
C LEU A 81 -12.30 -5.85 -12.31
N CYS A 82 -11.99 -6.44 -11.15
CA CYS A 82 -12.85 -7.37 -10.43
C CYS A 82 -14.19 -6.76 -10.00
N VAL A 83 -14.23 -5.45 -9.72
CA VAL A 83 -15.45 -4.73 -9.34
C VAL A 83 -16.23 -4.25 -10.57
N SER A 84 -15.55 -3.95 -11.67
CA SER A 84 -16.14 -3.39 -12.89
C SER A 84 -17.00 -4.40 -13.67
N ASP A 85 -16.70 -5.69 -13.55
CA ASP A 85 -17.48 -6.77 -14.22
C ASP A 85 -18.88 -7.00 -13.60
N ARG A 86 -19.25 -6.31 -12.51
CA ARG A 86 -20.56 -6.50 -11.84
C ARG A 86 -21.79 -6.07 -12.64
N PHE A 87 -21.66 -5.56 -13.86
CA PHE A 87 -22.82 -5.04 -14.62
C PHE A 87 -22.97 -5.54 -16.07
N SER A 88 -22.14 -6.45 -16.58
CA SER A 88 -22.24 -6.85 -18.01
C SER A 88 -23.03 -8.14 -18.29
N ASN A 89 -23.56 -8.85 -17.30
CA ASN A 89 -24.41 -10.03 -17.54
C ASN A 89 -25.87 -9.78 -17.10
N SER A 90 -26.53 -8.82 -17.75
CA SER A 90 -27.99 -8.60 -17.62
C SER A 90 -28.74 -8.72 -18.95
N SER A 91 -28.10 -9.19 -20.03
CA SER A 91 -28.79 -9.35 -21.33
C SER A 91 -29.77 -10.53 -21.38
N ASP A 92 -29.79 -11.42 -20.37
CA ASP A 92 -30.51 -12.71 -20.49
C ASP A 92 -31.69 -12.91 -19.52
N LEU A 93 -32.17 -11.87 -18.81
CA LEU A 93 -33.27 -12.03 -17.84
C LEU A 93 -34.59 -11.33 -18.18
N LEU A 94 -34.76 -10.76 -19.37
CA LEU A 94 -36.01 -10.07 -19.76
C LEU A 94 -36.51 -10.44 -21.17
N ASN A 95 -36.35 -11.70 -21.57
CA ASN A 95 -37.16 -12.29 -22.64
C ASN A 95 -37.94 -13.48 -22.06
N GLY A 96 -39.09 -13.16 -21.46
CA GLY A 96 -40.09 -14.09 -20.93
C GLY A 96 -41.39 -13.33 -20.66
#